data_AF-Q2H9D5-F1
#
_entry.id   AF-Q2H9D5-F1
#
_cell.length_a   1.000
_cell.length_b   1.000
_cell.length_c   1.000
_cell.angle_alpha   90.00
_cell.angle_beta   90.00
_cell.angle_gamma   90.00
#
_symmetry.space_group_name_H-M   'P 1'
#
loop_
_entity.id
_entity.type
_entity.pdbx_description
1 polymer ?
#
loop_
_entity_poly.entity_id
_entity_poly.type
_entity_poly.pdbx_seq_one_letter_code
_entity_poly.pdbx_strand_id
1 'polypeptide(L)'
;MTDVSDRTTLTTLYQAGEGIYELMDKVMVIDQGRMLYQGPAKEARKYFEDLGFYAPPRQTTPDFLTSICDVNSRQFRDGWEARCPKTAEELEKAFRESTAYQKLLADVRDFEQHLEKTGHADMQAFKDTVKEQKSKRVMPGSKYAVAVGKQVAPGFPGLVEEESDGEVNEED
;
A
#
# COMPACT_ATOMS: atom_id res chain seq x y z
N MET A 1 13.16 5.46 -6.37
CA MET A 1 12.50 6.55 -7.11
C MET A 1 11.65 7.42 -6.20
N THR A 2 10.86 6.82 -5.29
CA THR A 2 10.08 7.51 -4.26
C THR A 2 10.94 8.41 -3.38
N ASP A 3 11.98 7.87 -2.75
CA ASP A 3 12.89 8.63 -1.87
C ASP A 3 13.74 9.65 -2.63
N VAL A 4 14.17 9.30 -3.84
CA VAL A 4 15.02 10.17 -4.67
C VAL A 4 14.25 11.37 -5.23
N SER A 5 12.93 11.26 -5.36
CA SER A 5 12.07 12.30 -5.94
C SER A 5 11.20 13.01 -4.90
N ASP A 6 11.38 12.73 -3.60
CA ASP A 6 10.53 13.22 -2.51
C ASP A 6 9.03 13.09 -2.81
N ARG A 7 8.61 11.89 -3.26
CA ARG A 7 7.21 11.60 -3.62
C ARG A 7 6.57 10.66 -2.62
N THR A 8 5.25 10.78 -2.47
CA THR A 8 4.44 9.75 -1.82
C THR A 8 3.93 8.76 -2.87
N THR A 9 4.22 7.47 -2.66
CA THR A 9 3.71 6.39 -3.52
C THR A 9 2.70 5.57 -2.76
N LEU A 10 1.53 5.36 -3.36
CA LEU A 10 0.54 4.39 -2.90
C LEU A 10 0.49 3.25 -3.89
N THR A 11 0.55 2.01 -3.41
CA THR A 11 0.50 0.81 -4.26
C THR A 11 -0.38 -0.25 -3.63
N THR A 12 -1.23 -0.88 -4.45
CA THR A 12 -1.99 -2.07 -4.10
C THR A 12 -1.36 -3.25 -4.82
N LEU A 13 -0.84 -4.23 -4.08
CA LEU A 13 -0.18 -5.40 -4.63
C LEU A 13 -1.03 -6.64 -4.39
N TYR A 14 -1.30 -7.40 -5.44
CA TYR A 14 -1.81 -8.75 -5.30
C TYR A 14 -0.62 -9.67 -5.02
N GLN A 15 -0.58 -10.28 -3.83
CA GLN A 15 0.52 -11.14 -3.37
C GLN A 15 1.90 -10.47 -3.48
N ALA A 16 2.21 -9.60 -2.53
CA ALA A 16 3.52 -8.96 -2.46
C ALA A 16 4.60 -9.96 -2.02
N GLY A 17 5.76 -9.94 -2.69
CA GLY A 17 6.97 -10.60 -2.18
C GLY A 17 7.54 -9.84 -0.98
N GLU A 18 8.26 -10.54 -0.09
CA GLU A 18 8.87 -9.94 1.12
C GLU A 18 9.77 -8.75 0.76
N GLY A 19 10.60 -8.86 -0.28
CA GLY A 19 11.53 -7.79 -0.65
C GLY A 19 10.84 -6.48 -1.07
N ILE A 20 9.65 -6.54 -1.68
CA ILE A 20 8.87 -5.32 -1.99
C ILE A 20 8.19 -4.79 -0.72
N TYR A 21 7.71 -5.70 0.14
CA TYR A 21 7.09 -5.33 1.41
C TYR A 21 8.06 -4.58 2.34
N GLU A 22 9.32 -5.01 2.40
CA GLU A 22 10.36 -4.38 3.22
C GLU A 22 10.70 -2.94 2.81
N LEU A 23 10.39 -2.56 1.56
CA LEU A 23 10.57 -1.19 1.05
C LEU A 23 9.44 -0.24 1.47
N MET A 24 8.34 -0.75 2.02
CA MET A 24 7.18 0.07 2.36
C MET A 24 7.32 0.64 3.78
N ASP A 25 7.12 1.96 3.91
CA ASP A 25 7.11 2.60 5.23
C ASP A 25 5.88 2.21 6.05
N LYS A 26 4.71 2.21 5.39
CA LYS A 26 3.40 1.94 5.99
C LYS A 26 2.66 0.85 5.22
N VAL A 27 1.82 0.11 5.92
CA VAL A 27 0.89 -0.87 5.33
C VAL A 27 -0.52 -0.62 5.84
N MET A 28 -1.50 -0.90 5.00
CA MET A 28 -2.91 -0.92 5.34
C MET A 28 -3.48 -2.30 4.99
N VAL A 29 -4.12 -2.95 5.96
CA VAL A 29 -4.80 -4.24 5.77
C VAL A 29 -6.30 -3.99 5.76
N ILE A 30 -6.96 -4.44 4.70
CA ILE A 30 -8.40 -4.25 4.50
C ILE A 30 -9.03 -5.62 4.24
N ASP A 31 -10.16 -5.88 4.90
CA ASP A 31 -11.03 -7.03 4.63
C ASP A 31 -12.49 -6.59 4.64
N GLN A 32 -13.28 -7.03 3.66
CA GLN A 32 -14.71 -6.67 3.52
C GLN A 32 -15.01 -5.17 3.64
N GLY A 33 -14.10 -4.31 3.15
CA GLY A 33 -14.22 -2.85 3.23
C GLY A 33 -13.91 -2.26 4.61
N ARG A 34 -13.42 -3.07 5.55
CA ARG A 34 -13.03 -2.68 6.91
C ARG A 34 -11.52 -2.63 7.03
N MET A 35 -11.03 -1.57 7.64
CA MET A 35 -9.61 -1.40 7.91
C MET A 35 -9.25 -2.17 9.19
N LEU A 36 -8.46 -3.23 9.02
CA LEU A 36 -8.03 -4.10 10.10
C LEU A 36 -6.75 -3.59 10.76
N TYR A 37 -5.92 -2.86 10.00
CA TYR A 37 -4.70 -2.23 10.47
C TYR A 37 -4.26 -1.14 9.50
N GLN A 38 -3.70 -0.05 10.04
CA GLN A 38 -2.93 0.93 9.29
C GLN A 38 -1.81 1.48 10.16
N GLY A 39 -0.57 1.42 9.68
CA GLY A 39 0.58 1.86 10.45
C GLY A 39 1.90 1.44 9.81
N PRO A 40 3.02 1.51 10.55
CA PRO A 40 4.33 1.10 10.05
C PRO A 40 4.33 -0.37 9.58
N ALA A 41 4.88 -0.65 8.39
CA ALA A 41 4.89 -2.00 7.83
C ALA A 41 5.58 -3.02 8.77
N LYS A 42 6.63 -2.58 9.48
CA LYS A 42 7.40 -3.41 10.42
C LYS A 42 6.63 -3.77 11.69
N GLU A 43 5.58 -3.01 12.05
CA GLU A 43 4.77 -3.26 13.25
C GLU A 43 3.55 -4.15 12.96
N ALA A 44 3.14 -4.27 11.69
CA ALA A 44 1.88 -4.92 11.31
C ALA A 44 1.81 -6.39 11.70
N ARG A 45 2.88 -7.17 11.48
CA ARG A 45 2.95 -8.58 11.86
C ARG A 45 2.70 -8.76 13.36
N LYS A 46 3.49 -8.05 14.16
CA LYS A 46 3.43 -8.11 15.62
C LYS A 46 2.05 -7.73 16.15
N TYR A 47 1.41 -6.73 15.55
CA TYR A 47 0.05 -6.32 15.95
C TYR A 47 -0.95 -7.49 15.87
N PHE A 48 -0.95 -8.27 14.78
CA PHE A 48 -1.84 -9.44 14.67
C PHE A 48 -1.39 -10.60 15.56
N GLU A 49 -0.08 -10.81 15.76
CA GLU A 49 0.42 -11.80 16.72
C GLU A 49 0.00 -11.50 18.17
N ASP A 50 -0.04 -10.23 18.55
CA ASP A 50 -0.49 -9.74 19.85
C ASP A 50 -2.02 -9.87 20.03
N LEU A 51 -2.79 -9.88 18.94
CA LEU A 51 -4.22 -10.21 18.94
C LEU A 51 -4.49 -11.72 19.11
N GLY A 52 -3.48 -12.57 18.93
CA GLY A 52 -3.58 -14.01 19.10
C GLY A 52 -3.45 -14.84 17.83
N PHE A 53 -3.16 -14.20 16.69
CA PHE A 53 -2.87 -14.93 15.45
C PHE A 53 -1.48 -15.58 15.52
N TYR A 54 -1.37 -16.74 14.89
CA TYR A 54 -0.10 -17.45 14.74
C TYR A 54 0.46 -17.23 13.34
N ALA A 55 1.67 -16.69 13.28
CA ALA A 55 2.45 -16.56 12.06
C ALA A 55 3.55 -17.65 12.04
N PRO A 56 3.47 -18.66 11.17
CA PRO A 56 4.54 -19.65 11.03
C PRO A 56 5.91 -19.00 10.77
N PRO A 57 7.02 -19.56 11.30
CA PRO A 57 8.35 -18.94 11.20
C PRO A 57 8.85 -18.70 9.78
N ARG A 58 8.39 -19.48 8.80
CA ARG A 58 8.77 -19.36 7.38
C ARG A 58 7.76 -18.59 6.53
N GLN A 59 6.66 -18.14 7.13
CA GLN A 59 5.67 -17.34 6.43
C GLN A 59 6.19 -15.92 6.27
N THR A 60 6.12 -15.40 5.05
CA THR A 60 6.46 -14.00 4.76
C THR A 60 5.44 -13.08 5.42
N THR A 61 5.86 -11.87 5.77
CA THR A 61 4.98 -10.87 6.37
C THR A 61 3.77 -10.55 5.50
N PRO A 62 3.90 -10.23 4.19
CA PRO A 62 2.75 -9.96 3.34
C PRO A 62 1.80 -11.17 3.22
N ASP A 63 2.32 -12.40 3.15
CA ASP A 63 1.49 -13.61 3.10
C ASP A 63 0.71 -13.80 4.40
N PHE A 64 1.36 -13.61 5.55
CA PHE A 64 0.72 -13.62 6.86
C PHE A 64 -0.41 -12.58 6.93
N LEU A 65 -0.16 -11.34 6.54
CA LEU A 65 -1.17 -10.28 6.55
C LEU A 65 -2.35 -10.60 5.62
N THR A 66 -2.10 -11.19 4.45
CA THR A 66 -3.19 -11.63 3.56
C THR A 66 -3.96 -12.83 4.12
N SER A 67 -3.29 -13.72 4.86
CA SER A 67 -3.96 -14.85 5.53
C SER A 67 -4.94 -14.38 6.63
N ILE A 68 -4.69 -13.22 7.24
CA ILE A 68 -5.66 -12.61 8.17
C ILE A 68 -6.96 -12.26 7.45
N CYS A 69 -6.97 -11.98 6.15
CA CYS A 69 -8.20 -11.70 5.42
C CYS A 69 -8.96 -12.97 5.01
N ASP A 70 -8.31 -14.14 4.98
CA ASP A 70 -8.97 -15.42 4.65
C ASP A 70 -9.27 -16.25 5.91
N VAL A 71 -10.56 -16.34 6.24
CA VAL A 71 -11.09 -17.08 7.39
C VAL A 71 -10.59 -18.53 7.46
N ASN A 72 -10.36 -19.18 6.33
CA ASN A 72 -9.93 -20.59 6.29
C ASN A 72 -8.42 -20.76 6.52
N SER A 73 -7.63 -19.73 6.23
CA SER A 73 -6.17 -19.77 6.31
C SER A 73 -5.62 -19.35 7.68
N ARG A 74 -6.44 -18.73 8.52
CA ARG A 74 -6.06 -18.20 9.82
C ARG A 74 -5.64 -19.31 10.78
N GLN A 75 -4.50 -19.09 11.42
CA GLN A 75 -4.03 -19.91 12.52
C GLN A 75 -3.99 -19.06 13.79
N PHE A 76 -4.29 -19.67 14.92
CA PHE A 76 -4.31 -19.02 16.23
C PHE A 76 -3.20 -19.61 17.10
N ARG A 77 -2.71 -18.81 18.04
CA ARG A 77 -1.78 -19.29 19.06
C ARG A 77 -2.53 -20.20 20.03
N ASP A 78 -1.84 -21.23 20.55
CA ASP A 78 -2.41 -22.16 21.53
C ASP A 78 -3.03 -21.41 22.71
N GLY A 79 -4.33 -21.63 22.96
CA GLY A 79 -5.08 -21.02 24.05
C GLY A 79 -5.62 -19.62 23.77
N TRP A 80 -5.47 -19.09 22.54
CA TRP A 80 -5.99 -17.78 22.12
C TRP A 80 -7.25 -17.88 21.25
N GLU A 81 -7.70 -19.08 20.88
CA GLU A 81 -8.79 -19.33 19.93
C GLU A 81 -10.14 -18.74 20.36
N ALA A 82 -10.36 -18.59 21.67
CA ALA A 82 -11.57 -18.02 22.24
C ALA A 82 -11.51 -16.49 22.36
N ARG A 83 -10.31 -15.91 22.45
CA ARG A 83 -10.08 -14.46 22.66
C ARG A 83 -9.81 -13.72 21.36
N CYS A 84 -9.22 -14.40 20.38
CA CYS A 84 -8.84 -13.77 19.12
C CYS A 84 -10.08 -13.33 18.34
N PRO A 85 -10.12 -12.08 17.85
CA PRO A 85 -11.19 -11.62 16.96
C PRO A 85 -11.21 -12.45 15.67
N LYS A 86 -12.41 -12.84 15.23
CA LYS A 86 -12.62 -13.76 14.10
C LYS A 86 -13.36 -13.11 12.95
N THR A 87 -14.19 -12.12 13.19
CA THR A 87 -14.88 -11.42 12.10
C THR A 87 -14.12 -10.17 11.69
N ALA A 88 -14.30 -9.71 10.44
CA ALA A 88 -13.75 -8.43 10.01
C ALA A 88 -14.23 -7.27 10.89
N GLU A 89 -15.45 -7.37 11.44
CA GLU A 89 -16.02 -6.42 12.40
C GLU A 89 -15.30 -6.43 13.74
N GLU A 90 -15.05 -7.61 14.30
CA GLU A 90 -14.30 -7.76 15.55
C GLU A 90 -12.86 -7.28 15.40
N LEU A 91 -12.22 -7.56 14.26
CA LEU A 91 -10.87 -7.11 13.94
C LEU A 91 -10.79 -5.59 13.80
N GLU A 92 -11.75 -4.98 13.09
CA GLU A 92 -11.86 -3.52 12.99
C GLU A 92 -12.05 -2.89 14.38
N LYS A 93 -12.94 -3.47 15.20
CA LYS A 93 -13.18 -3.01 16.56
C LYS A 93 -11.90 -3.10 17.40
N ALA A 94 -11.21 -4.23 17.37
CA ALA A 94 -9.93 -4.42 18.06
C ALA A 94 -8.90 -3.39 17.59
N PHE A 95 -8.85 -3.07 16.29
CA PHE A 95 -7.98 -2.02 15.78
C PHE A 95 -8.34 -0.66 16.34
N ARG A 96 -9.60 -0.26 16.31
CA ARG A 96 -10.06 1.04 16.85
C ARG A 96 -9.77 1.21 18.35
N GLU A 97 -9.78 0.11 19.10
CA GLU A 97 -9.46 0.10 20.54
C GLU A 97 -7.95 0.00 20.82
N SER A 98 -7.12 -0.23 19.80
CA SER A 98 -5.68 -0.44 19.93
C SER A 98 -4.88 0.87 20.03
N THR A 99 -3.66 0.75 20.57
CA THR A 99 -2.66 1.83 20.54
C THR A 99 -2.21 2.18 19.12
N ALA A 100 -2.26 1.22 18.18
CA ALA A 100 -1.91 1.47 16.78
C ALA A 100 -2.88 2.48 16.13
N TYR A 101 -4.18 2.39 16.43
CA TYR A 101 -5.16 3.36 15.95
C TYR A 101 -5.00 4.73 16.61
N GLN A 102 -4.63 4.78 17.89
CA GLN A 102 -4.30 6.05 18.55
C GLN A 102 -3.09 6.75 17.89
N LYS A 103 -2.04 5.99 17.55
CA LYS A 103 -0.90 6.52 16.78
C LYS A 103 -1.35 7.04 15.41
N LEU A 104 -2.18 6.30 14.68
CA LEU A 104 -2.73 6.73 13.39
C LEU A 104 -3.48 8.07 13.49
N LEU A 105 -4.32 8.24 14.51
CA LEU A 105 -5.04 9.49 14.73
C LEU A 105 -4.11 10.65 15.09
N ALA A 106 -3.02 10.38 15.82
CA ALA A 106 -2.00 11.38 16.10
C ALA A 106 -1.26 11.80 14.81
N ASP A 107 -0.82 10.83 13.99
CA ASP A 107 -0.18 11.08 12.69
C ASP A 107 -1.05 11.98 11.79
N VAL A 108 -2.35 11.68 11.70
CA VAL A 108 -3.31 12.47 10.90
C VAL A 108 -3.42 13.89 11.44
N ARG A 109 -3.56 14.05 12.75
CA ARG A 109 -3.66 15.36 13.41
C ARG A 109 -2.40 16.20 13.20
N ASP A 110 -1.23 15.58 13.35
CA ASP A 110 0.04 16.27 13.18
C ASP A 110 0.22 16.76 11.74
N PHE A 111 -0.20 15.94 10.77
CA PHE A 111 -0.22 16.33 9.36
C PHE A 111 -1.20 17.48 9.07
N GLU A 112 -2.41 17.43 9.61
CA GLU A 112 -3.40 18.51 9.47
C GLU A 112 -2.88 19.83 10.07
N GLN A 113 -2.30 19.78 11.27
CA GLN A 113 -1.69 20.96 11.91
C GLN A 113 -0.51 21.51 11.11
N HIS A 114 0.30 20.63 10.50
CA HIS A 114 1.39 21.05 9.63
C HIS A 114 0.84 21.82 8.41
N LEU A 115 -0.18 21.29 7.75
CA LEU A 115 -0.84 21.94 6.61
C LEU A 115 -1.42 23.31 6.96
N GLU A 116 -2.04 23.45 8.14
CA GLU A 116 -2.57 24.73 8.62
C GLU A 116 -1.43 25.74 8.85
N LYS A 117 -0.33 25.32 9.47
CA LYS A 117 0.84 26.18 9.75
C LYS A 117 1.56 26.64 8.48
N THR A 118 1.60 25.80 7.43
CA THR A 118 2.21 26.17 6.14
C THR A 118 1.24 26.91 5.22
N GLY A 119 0.02 27.22 5.69
CA GLY A 119 -0.99 27.91 4.89
C GLY A 119 -1.42 27.13 3.65
N HIS A 120 -1.34 25.80 3.71
CA HIS A 120 -1.59 24.89 2.59
C HIS A 120 -0.69 25.11 1.35
N ALA A 121 0.47 25.76 1.50
CA ALA A 121 1.38 26.04 0.39
C ALA A 121 1.74 24.77 -0.39
N ASP A 122 2.04 23.67 0.32
CA ASP A 122 2.40 22.38 -0.28
C ASP A 122 1.23 21.75 -1.05
N MET A 123 0.00 21.88 -0.52
CA MET A 123 -1.20 21.41 -1.21
C MET A 123 -1.46 22.19 -2.50
N GLN A 124 -1.12 23.49 -2.53
CA GLN A 124 -1.27 24.32 -3.72
C GLN A 124 -0.22 23.95 -4.77
N ALA A 125 1.05 23.80 -4.37
CA ALA A 125 2.13 23.32 -5.23
C ALA A 125 1.83 21.91 -5.81
N PHE A 126 1.28 21.01 -5.00
CA PHE A 126 0.84 19.69 -5.46
C PHE A 126 -0.31 19.79 -6.45
N LYS A 127 -1.35 20.60 -6.17
CA LYS A 127 -2.47 20.81 -7.10
C LYS A 127 -2.00 21.33 -8.45
N ASP A 128 -1.04 22.25 -8.46
CA ASP A 128 -0.52 22.82 -9.69
C ASP A 128 0.35 21.82 -10.45
N THR A 129 1.18 21.03 -9.76
CA THR A 129 1.93 19.92 -10.37
C THR A 129 1.00 18.86 -10.98
N VAL A 130 -0.09 18.50 -10.30
CA VAL A 130 -1.10 17.56 -10.81
C VAL A 130 -1.83 18.13 -12.03
N LYS A 131 -2.13 19.44 -12.06
CA LYS A 131 -2.71 20.09 -13.24
C LYS A 131 -1.76 20.05 -14.43
N GLU A 132 -0.47 20.25 -14.19
CA GLU A 132 0.57 20.19 -15.24
C GLU A 132 0.75 18.76 -15.77
N GLN A 133 0.65 17.75 -14.90
CA GLN A 133 0.74 16.33 -15.28
C GLN A 133 -0.54 15.78 -15.92
N LYS A 134 -1.70 16.43 -15.76
CA LYS A 134 -2.93 16.05 -16.45
C LYS A 134 -2.77 16.24 -17.95
N SER A 135 -3.13 15.21 -18.73
CA SER A 135 -3.02 15.32 -20.19
C SER A 135 -3.88 16.48 -20.71
N LYS A 136 -3.40 17.21 -21.73
CA LYS A 136 -4.09 18.38 -22.34
C LYS A 136 -5.55 18.13 -22.80
N ARG A 137 -6.00 16.87 -22.85
CA ARG A 137 -7.37 16.47 -23.23
C ARG A 137 -8.26 16.06 -22.05
N VAL A 138 -7.79 16.19 -20.81
CA VAL A 138 -8.60 15.93 -19.62
C VAL A 138 -9.41 17.18 -19.27
N MET A 139 -10.73 17.02 -19.13
CA MET A 139 -11.63 18.11 -18.73
C MET A 139 -11.24 18.68 -17.36
N PRO A 140 -11.33 20.02 -17.17
CA PRO A 140 -11.19 20.63 -15.85
C PRO A 140 -12.19 20.01 -14.87
N GLY A 141 -11.70 19.47 -13.74
CA GLY A 141 -12.53 18.80 -12.72
C GLY A 141 -12.57 17.26 -12.80
N SER A 142 -11.97 16.64 -13.82
CA SER A 142 -11.87 15.17 -13.86
C SER A 142 -10.96 14.61 -12.76
N LYS A 143 -11.39 13.50 -12.12
CA LYS A 143 -10.59 12.74 -11.13
C LYS A 143 -9.49 11.89 -11.78
N TYR A 144 -9.55 11.68 -13.09
CA TYR A 144 -8.58 10.88 -13.84
C TYR A 144 -7.45 11.75 -14.39
N ALA A 145 -6.21 11.27 -14.33
CA ALA A 145 -5.04 11.96 -14.88
C ALA A 145 -4.90 11.82 -16.42
N VAL A 146 -5.61 10.84 -17.01
CA VAL A 146 -5.58 10.50 -18.43
C VAL A 146 -7.01 10.48 -18.98
N ALA A 147 -7.19 10.88 -20.25
CA ALA A 147 -8.49 10.82 -20.91
C ALA A 147 -8.93 9.36 -21.13
N VAL A 148 -10.21 9.06 -20.88
CA VAL A 148 -10.79 7.69 -20.98
C VAL A 148 -10.51 7.04 -22.35
N GLY A 149 -10.56 7.80 -23.45
CA GLY A 149 -10.24 7.26 -24.79
C GLY A 149 -8.79 6.77 -24.96
N LYS A 150 -7.84 7.23 -24.14
CA LYS A 150 -6.47 6.68 -24.09
C LYS A 150 -6.35 5.45 -23.19
N GLN A 151 -7.28 5.25 -22.23
CA GLN A 151 -7.29 4.06 -21.37
C GLN A 151 -7.84 2.82 -22.09
N VAL A 152 -8.54 2.99 -23.23
CA VAL A 152 -9.24 1.91 -23.94
C VAL A 152 -8.85 1.83 -25.43
N ALA A 153 -7.79 2.52 -25.86
CA ALA A 153 -7.33 2.43 -27.25
C ALA A 153 -6.61 1.08 -27.48
N PRO A 154 -7.08 0.23 -28.41
CA PRO A 154 -6.36 -0.99 -28.77
C PRO A 154 -5.13 -0.61 -29.60
N GLY A 155 -3.94 -1.00 -29.13
CA GLY A 155 -2.68 -0.82 -29.86
C GLY A 155 -1.67 0.06 -29.14
N PHE A 156 -0.96 -0.53 -28.18
CA PHE A 156 0.40 -0.10 -27.84
C PHE A 156 1.37 -1.12 -28.46
N PRO A 157 2.01 -0.84 -29.60
CA PRO A 157 3.19 -1.58 -30.02
C PRO A 157 4.43 -0.89 -29.45
N GLY A 158 5.33 -1.67 -28.85
CA GLY A 158 6.73 -1.28 -28.67
C GLY A 158 7.18 -1.03 -27.23
N LEU A 159 7.42 -2.12 -26.49
CA LEU A 159 8.68 -2.31 -25.78
C LEU A 159 9.10 -3.75 -26.06
N VAL A 160 9.69 -3.95 -27.24
CA VAL A 160 10.53 -5.12 -27.51
C VAL A 160 11.84 -4.81 -26.81
N GLU A 161 12.20 -5.65 -25.83
CA GLU A 161 13.57 -5.74 -25.35
C GLU A 161 14.42 -6.20 -26.54
N GLU A 162 15.24 -5.31 -27.11
CA GLU A 162 16.39 -5.74 -27.88
C GLU A 162 17.47 -6.13 -26.88
N GLU A 163 17.57 -7.44 -26.62
CA GLU A 163 18.84 -8.03 -26.19
C GLU A 163 19.83 -7.89 -27.34
N SER A 164 20.82 -7.02 -27.15
CA SER A 164 22.00 -6.97 -28.00
C SER A 164 22.97 -8.06 -27.58
N ASP A 165 22.74 -9.30 -28.03
CA ASP A 165 23.78 -10.32 -28.02
C ASP A 165 24.71 -10.06 -29.20
N GLY A 166 25.94 -9.69 -28.87
CA GLY A 166 27.04 -9.58 -29.81
C GLY A 166 27.54 -10.95 -30.20
N GLU A 167 27.46 -11.26 -31.50
CA GLU A 167 28.32 -12.27 -32.11
C GLU A 167 29.29 -11.60 -33.09
N VAL A 168 30.55 -11.99 -32.89
CA VAL A 168 31.77 -11.54 -33.53
C VAL A 168 31.85 -12.16 -34.92
N ASN A 169 32.02 -11.35 -35.96
CA ASN A 169 32.53 -11.81 -37.25
C ASN A 169 34.06 -11.71 -37.23
N GLU A 170 34.72 -12.85 -37.35
CA GLU A 170 36.14 -12.97 -37.68
C GLU A 170 36.20 -13.66 -39.05
N GLU A 171 36.48 -12.88 -40.10
CA GLU A 171 36.96 -13.37 -41.40
C GLU A 171 38.48 -13.19 -41.42
N ASP A 172 39.21 -14.31 -41.38
CA ASP A 172 40.26 -14.71 -42.34
C ASP A 172 40.93 -16.04 -41.92
#